data_AF-A5BG24-F1
#
_entry.id   AF-A5BG24-F1
#
_cell.length_a   1.000
_cell.length_b   1.000
_cell.length_c   1.000
_cell.angle_alpha   90.00
_cell.angle_beta   90.00
_cell.angle_gamma   90.00
#
_symmetry.space_group_name_H-M   'P 1'
#
loop_
_entity.id
_entity.type
_entity.pdbx_description
1 polymer ?
#
loop_
_entity_poly.entity_id
_entity_poly.type
_entity_poly.pdbx_seq_one_letter_code
_entity_poly.pdbx_strand_id
1 'polypeptide(L)'
;MELNDVDVLSVERLDEIVNEFLNDVKENTLHDKGWPTQTSAYTISKAAMNAYTRIVAKSYPSLLINCVCPGFIKTDMTSNTGFFTVEVGAKGPVMLALLPVGGPSGLFFQKMEASTF
;
A
#
# COMPACT_ATOMS: atom_id res chain seq x y z
N MET A 1 2.34 0.89 -14.61
CA MET A 1 1.33 1.75 -13.95
C MET A 1 2.08 2.95 -13.40
N GLU A 2 1.57 4.16 -13.58
CA GLU A 2 2.23 5.42 -13.20
C GLU A 2 2.72 5.42 -11.73
N LEU A 3 2.00 4.73 -10.85
CA LEU A 3 2.34 4.55 -9.43
C LEU A 3 3.67 3.84 -9.15
N ASN A 4 4.27 3.17 -10.14
CA ASN A 4 5.54 2.46 -9.96
C ASN A 4 6.78 3.35 -10.15
N ASP A 5 6.64 4.50 -10.83
CA ASP A 5 7.75 5.41 -11.15
C ASP A 5 7.87 6.54 -10.12
N VAL A 6 8.34 6.20 -8.93
CA VAL A 6 8.41 7.14 -7.80
C VAL A 6 9.58 8.12 -7.87
N ASP A 7 10.48 7.95 -8.83
CA ASP A 7 11.52 8.97 -9.03
C ASP A 7 10.94 10.25 -9.62
N VAL A 8 9.78 10.14 -10.28
CA VAL A 8 9.04 11.24 -10.89
C VAL A 8 7.73 11.53 -10.14
N LEU A 9 7.20 10.58 -9.36
CA LEU A 9 5.93 10.75 -8.65
C LEU A 9 6.05 11.70 -7.44
N SER A 10 5.22 12.75 -7.41
CA SER A 10 5.04 13.63 -6.25
C SER A 10 3.76 13.31 -5.48
N VAL A 11 3.60 13.88 -4.28
CA VAL A 11 2.36 13.73 -3.50
C VAL A 11 1.18 14.34 -4.25
N GLU A 12 1.39 15.47 -4.90
CA GLU A 12 0.36 16.17 -5.67
C GLU A 12 -0.13 15.32 -6.84
N ARG A 13 0.80 14.69 -7.59
CA ARG A 13 0.41 13.79 -8.68
C ARG A 13 -0.33 12.55 -8.16
N LEU A 14 0.08 12.03 -7.00
CA LEU A 14 -0.62 10.91 -6.37
C LEU A 14 -2.06 11.29 -5.98
N ASP A 15 -2.27 12.48 -5.44
CA ASP A 15 -3.60 13.00 -5.11
C ASP A 15 -4.46 13.22 -6.35
N GLU A 16 -3.88 13.72 -7.46
CA GLU A 16 -4.57 13.82 -8.74
C GLU A 16 -5.07 12.45 -9.21
N ILE A 17 -4.21 11.43 -9.20
CA ILE A 17 -4.58 10.05 -9.60
C ILE A 17 -5.74 9.51 -8.74
N VAL A 18 -5.69 9.74 -7.43
CA VAL A 18 -6.78 9.31 -6.53
C VAL A 18 -8.08 10.06 -6.83
N ASN A 19 -8.02 11.36 -7.11
CA ASN A 19 -9.19 12.16 -7.45
C ASN A 19 -9.77 11.79 -8.83
N GLU A 20 -8.93 11.49 -9.82
CA GLU A 20 -9.34 10.94 -11.11
C GLU A 20 -10.14 9.65 -10.91
N PHE A 21 -9.61 8.70 -10.12
CA PHE A 21 -10.34 7.48 -9.77
C PHE A 21 -11.68 7.78 -9.09
N LEU A 22 -11.72 8.67 -8.09
CA LEU A 22 -12.97 9.01 -7.39
C LEU A 22 -14.01 9.65 -8.31
N ASN A 23 -13.59 10.43 -9.30
CA ASN A 23 -14.51 10.98 -10.30
C ASN A 23 -15.02 9.88 -11.24
N ASP A 24 -14.16 8.98 -11.71
CA ASP A 24 -14.58 7.86 -12.55
C ASP A 24 -15.49 6.86 -11.81
N VAL A 25 -15.37 6.74 -10.48
CA VAL A 25 -16.37 6.03 -9.65
C VAL A 25 -17.73 6.71 -9.73
N LYS A 26 -17.79 8.05 -9.59
CA LYS A 26 -19.05 8.81 -9.62
C LYS A 26 -19.74 8.75 -10.98
N GLU A 27 -18.96 8.82 -12.05
CA GLU A 27 -19.45 8.76 -13.43
C GLU A 27 -19.72 7.32 -13.90
N ASN A 28 -19.42 6.31 -13.07
CA ASN A 28 -19.57 4.88 -13.39
C ASN A 28 -18.79 4.46 -14.65
N THR A 29 -17.58 5.00 -14.84
CA THR A 29 -16.72 4.81 -16.01
C THR A 29 -15.48 3.95 -15.72
N LEU A 30 -15.46 3.24 -14.57
CA LEU A 30 -14.28 2.48 -14.12
C LEU A 30 -13.73 1.50 -15.17
N HIS A 31 -14.62 0.70 -15.75
CA HIS A 31 -14.24 -0.29 -16.77
C HIS A 31 -13.64 0.38 -18.01
N ASP A 32 -14.28 1.44 -18.51
CA ASP A 32 -13.88 2.15 -19.73
C ASP A 32 -12.52 2.84 -19.58
N LYS A 33 -12.20 3.24 -18.35
CA LYS A 33 -10.93 3.88 -17.98
C LYS A 33 -9.85 2.88 -17.55
N GLY A 34 -10.15 1.58 -17.57
CA GLY A 34 -9.20 0.52 -17.22
C GLY A 34 -8.88 0.42 -15.73
N TRP A 35 -9.71 1.01 -14.87
CA TRP A 35 -9.59 0.84 -13.42
C TRP A 35 -9.94 -0.60 -13.03
N PRO A 36 -9.37 -1.13 -11.93
CA PRO A 36 -9.84 -2.37 -11.33
C PRO A 36 -11.33 -2.25 -11.03
N THR A 37 -12.13 -3.26 -11.38
CA THR A 37 -13.59 -3.26 -11.16
C THR A 37 -14.00 -4.02 -9.91
N GLN A 38 -13.20 -4.98 -9.46
CA GLN A 38 -13.43 -5.74 -8.22
C GLN A 38 -12.64 -5.13 -7.07
N THR A 39 -13.29 -4.87 -5.94
CA THR A 39 -12.66 -4.24 -4.75
C THR A 39 -11.83 -2.99 -5.12
N SER A 40 -12.35 -2.22 -6.08
CA SER A 40 -11.63 -1.17 -6.79
C SER A 40 -11.03 -0.12 -5.86
N ALA A 41 -11.86 0.46 -5.00
CA ALA A 41 -11.46 1.48 -4.03
C ALA A 41 -10.39 0.95 -3.06
N TYR A 42 -10.51 -0.30 -2.59
CA TYR A 42 -9.50 -0.91 -1.73
C TYR A 42 -8.17 -1.05 -2.48
N THR A 43 -8.21 -1.61 -3.69
CA THR A 43 -7.02 -1.83 -4.53
C THR A 43 -6.28 -0.51 -4.80
N ILE A 44 -7.01 0.52 -5.25
CA ILE A 44 -6.43 1.83 -5.54
C ILE A 44 -5.91 2.50 -4.25
N SER A 45 -6.62 2.41 -3.13
CA SER A 45 -6.16 2.99 -1.86
C SER A 45 -4.83 2.36 -1.38
N LYS A 46 -4.65 1.04 -1.54
CA LYS A 46 -3.42 0.35 -1.13
C LYS A 46 -2.28 0.57 -2.11
N ALA A 47 -2.54 0.64 -3.41
CA ALA A 47 -1.55 1.02 -4.39
C ALA A 47 -1.06 2.46 -4.16
N ALA A 48 -1.96 3.40 -3.87
CA ALA A 48 -1.60 4.77 -3.55
C ALA A 48 -0.80 4.87 -2.24
N MET A 49 -1.19 4.15 -1.19
CA MET A 49 -0.45 4.09 0.08
C MET A 49 0.97 3.52 -0.10
N ASN A 50 1.13 2.51 -0.96
CA ASN A 50 2.44 1.97 -1.31
C ASN A 50 3.33 3.00 -2.02
N ALA A 51 2.77 3.74 -3.00
CA ALA A 51 3.49 4.82 -3.68
C ALA A 51 3.87 5.95 -2.70
N TYR A 52 2.94 6.36 -1.85
CA TYR A 52 3.17 7.37 -0.81
C TYR A 52 4.28 6.95 0.16
N THR A 53 4.33 5.68 0.57
CA THR A 53 5.40 5.13 1.42
C THR A 53 6.78 5.40 0.82
N ARG A 54 6.95 5.18 -0.50
CA ARG A 54 8.21 5.43 -1.20
C ARG A 54 8.56 6.92 -1.28
N ILE A 55 7.57 7.77 -1.58
CA ILE A 55 7.75 9.23 -1.61
C ILE A 55 8.22 9.75 -0.25
N VAL A 56 7.56 9.35 0.83
CA VAL A 56 7.89 9.81 2.18
C VAL A 56 9.25 9.25 2.63
N ALA A 57 9.55 7.98 2.34
CA ALA A 57 10.86 7.40 2.65
C ALA A 57 12.03 8.19 2.00
N LYS A 58 11.85 8.66 0.76
CA LYS A 58 12.83 9.51 0.06
C LYS A 58 12.97 10.89 0.69
N SER A 59 11.86 11.48 1.13
CA SER A 59 11.84 12.82 1.76
C SER A 59 12.42 12.83 3.18
N TYR A 60 12.40 11.69 3.89
CA TYR A 60 12.87 11.59 5.27
C TYR A 60 13.87 10.43 5.44
N PRO A 61 15.11 10.57 4.94
CA PRO A 61 16.10 9.47 4.94
C PRO A 61 16.56 9.02 6.33
N SER A 62 16.29 9.81 7.38
CA SER A 62 16.56 9.43 8.77
C SER A 62 15.47 8.53 9.39
N LEU A 63 14.32 8.37 8.72
CA LEU A 63 13.21 7.55 9.18
C LEU A 63 13.14 6.24 8.39
N LEU A 64 12.76 5.16 9.07
CA LEU A 64 12.49 3.86 8.46
C LEU A 64 11.00 3.76 8.12
N ILE A 65 10.66 3.90 6.85
CA ILE A 65 9.28 4.02 6.38
C ILE A 65 9.04 2.92 5.36
N ASN A 66 8.25 1.91 5.74
CA ASN A 66 7.97 0.75 4.90
C ASN A 66 6.47 0.44 4.94
N CYS A 67 5.98 -0.30 3.96
CA CYS A 67 4.62 -0.83 3.95
C CYS A 67 4.63 -2.36 3.98
N VAL A 68 3.55 -2.96 4.49
CA VAL A 68 3.46 -4.40 4.68
C VAL A 68 2.06 -4.92 4.39
N CYS A 69 1.98 -6.02 3.64
CA CYS A 69 0.80 -6.85 3.54
C CYS A 69 0.90 -7.96 4.60
N PRO A 70 0.05 -7.98 5.64
CA PRO A 70 0.11 -8.98 6.70
C PRO A 70 -0.33 -10.37 6.22
N GLY A 71 -0.93 -10.48 5.04
CA GLY A 71 -1.61 -11.67 4.53
C GLY A 71 -3.12 -11.62 4.77
N PHE A 72 -3.81 -12.73 4.50
CA PHE A 72 -5.26 -12.83 4.68
C PHE A 72 -5.58 -13.27 6.11
N ILE A 73 -5.92 -12.31 6.98
CA ILE A 73 -6.00 -12.47 8.45
C ILE A 73 -7.45 -12.58 8.92
N LYS A 74 -7.72 -13.51 9.85
CA LYS A 74 -9.01 -13.68 10.53
C LYS A 74 -9.32 -12.46 11.40
N THR A 75 -10.03 -11.52 10.82
CA THR A 75 -10.52 -10.28 11.44
C THR A 75 -11.95 -9.99 10.98
N ASP A 76 -12.62 -9.04 11.61
CA ASP A 76 -13.95 -8.58 11.20
C ASP A 76 -13.98 -8.07 9.76
N MET A 77 -12.89 -7.43 9.29
CA MET A 77 -12.74 -6.98 7.89
C MET A 77 -12.89 -8.14 6.89
N THR A 78 -12.45 -9.34 7.28
CA THR A 78 -12.54 -10.57 6.47
C THR A 78 -13.73 -11.46 6.89
N SER A 79 -14.63 -10.97 7.74
CA SER A 79 -15.66 -11.78 8.38
C SER A 79 -15.11 -13.07 9.02
N ASN A 80 -13.92 -12.98 9.62
CA ASN A 80 -13.18 -14.09 10.23
C ASN A 80 -12.85 -15.26 9.28
N THR A 81 -12.83 -15.04 7.96
CA THR A 81 -12.54 -16.08 6.94
C THR A 81 -11.07 -16.18 6.51
N GLY A 82 -10.18 -15.36 7.09
CA GLY A 82 -8.75 -15.38 6.81
C GLY A 82 -8.05 -16.73 7.01
N PHE A 83 -6.88 -16.91 6.37
CA PHE A 83 -6.04 -18.11 6.56
C PHE A 83 -5.24 -18.07 7.85
N PHE A 84 -4.84 -16.88 8.31
CA PHE A 84 -3.94 -16.70 9.45
C PHE A 84 -4.62 -16.01 10.63
N THR A 85 -4.09 -16.22 11.84
CA THR A 85 -4.57 -15.52 13.04
C THR A 85 -4.02 -14.10 13.12
N VAL A 86 -4.61 -13.28 14.00
CA VAL A 86 -4.16 -11.90 14.23
C VAL A 86 -2.72 -11.84 14.74
N GLU A 87 -2.29 -12.79 15.56
CA GLU A 87 -0.93 -12.89 16.09
C GLU A 87 0.08 -13.17 14.97
N VAL A 88 -0.29 -13.98 13.98
CA VAL A 88 0.55 -14.23 12.81
C VAL A 88 0.63 -12.98 11.93
N GLY A 89 -0.51 -12.33 11.68
CA GLY A 89 -0.58 -11.11 10.87
C GLY A 89 0.18 -9.92 11.48
N ALA A 90 0.22 -9.81 12.81
CA ALA A 90 0.90 -8.73 13.51
C ALA A 90 2.44 -8.79 13.41
N LYS A 91 3.03 -9.97 13.11
CA LYS A 91 4.49 -10.15 13.10
C LYS A 91 5.21 -9.21 12.12
N GLY A 92 4.66 -9.03 10.92
CA GLY A 92 5.23 -8.17 9.88
C GLY A 92 5.31 -6.70 10.32
N PRO A 93 4.17 -6.06 10.64
CA PRO A 93 4.15 -4.69 11.17
C PRO A 93 5.03 -4.49 12.41
N VAL A 94 5.00 -5.42 13.37
CA VAL A 94 5.82 -5.33 14.59
C VAL A 94 7.31 -5.42 14.27
N MET A 95 7.72 -6.30 13.37
CA MET A 95 9.11 -6.40 12.92
C MET A 95 9.59 -5.08 12.30
N LEU A 96 8.77 -4.47 11.43
CA LEU A 96 9.12 -3.19 10.80
C LEU A 96 9.21 -2.04 11.80
N ALA A 97 8.33 -2.02 12.81
CA ALA A 97 8.35 -1.01 13.87
C ALA A 97 9.57 -1.12 14.80
N LEU A 98 10.19 -2.30 14.88
CA LEU A 98 11.34 -2.60 15.74
C LEU A 98 12.66 -2.70 14.98
N LEU A 99 12.70 -2.26 13.71
CA LEU A 99 13.94 -2.28 12.92
C LEU A 99 15.05 -1.47 13.62
N PRO A 100 16.29 -1.96 13.60
CA PRO A 100 17.42 -1.20 14.12
C PRO A 100 17.67 0.04 13.25
N VAL A 101 18.32 1.06 13.83
CA VAL A 101 18.82 2.22 13.09
C VAL A 101 19.66 1.75 11.90
N GLY A 102 19.41 2.32 10.72
CA GLY A 102 20.05 1.91 9.46
C GLY A 102 19.38 0.71 8.78
N GLY A 103 18.22 0.25 9.27
CA GLY A 103 17.39 -0.74 8.60
C GLY A 103 16.82 -0.26 7.25
N PRO A 104 16.11 -1.15 6.52
CA PRO A 104 15.53 -0.81 5.23
C PRO A 104 14.45 0.29 5.35
N SER A 105 14.32 1.11 4.31
CA SER A 105 13.29 2.13 4.17
C SER A 105 12.83 2.19 2.70
N GLY A 106 11.57 2.56 2.46
CA GLY A 106 10.97 2.66 1.14
C GLY A 106 10.61 1.32 0.49
N LEU A 107 10.50 0.23 1.27
CA LEU A 107 10.22 -1.12 0.75
C LEU A 107 8.80 -1.59 1.07
N PHE A 108 8.35 -2.57 0.30
CA PHE A 108 7.14 -3.36 0.56
C PHE A 108 7.51 -4.73 1.12
N PHE A 109 6.76 -5.18 2.12
CA PHE A 109 6.92 -6.49 2.73
C PHE A 109 5.66 -7.34 2.58
N GLN A 110 5.83 -8.59 2.16
CA GLN A 110 4.80 -9.61 2.24
C GLN A 110 5.04 -10.42 3.51
N LYS A 111 4.19 -10.24 4.52
CA LYS A 111 4.40 -10.72 5.89
C LYS A 111 5.70 -10.17 6.47
N MET A 112 6.75 -10.99 6.54
CA MET A 112 8.06 -10.61 7.10
C MET A 112 9.18 -10.56 6.05
N GLU A 113 8.85 -10.79 4.77
CA GLU A 113 9.82 -10.86 3.68
C GLU A 113 9.69 -9.64 2.78
N ALA A 114 10.81 -9.04 2.40
CA ALA A 114 10.82 -7.96 1.41
C ALA A 114 10.33 -8.50 0.06
N SER A 115 9.51 -7.71 -0.63
CA SER A 115 8.88 -8.07 -1.89
C SER A 115 8.92 -6.88 -2.86
N THR A 116 8.60 -7.14 -4.12
CA THR A 116 8.33 -6.09 -5.09
C THR A 116 6.98 -5.45 -4.82
N PHE A 117 6.86 -4.17 -5.16
CA PHE A 117 5.60 -3.43 -5.18
C PHE A 117 4.64 -3.96 -6.25
#